data_AF-A0A961JUD7-F1
#
_entry.id   AF-A0A961JUD7-F1
#
_cell.length_a   1.000
_cell.length_b   1.000
_cell.length_c   1.000
_cell.angle_alpha   90.00
_cell.angle_beta   90.00
_cell.angle_gamma   90.00
#
_symmetry.space_group_name_H-M   'P 1'
#
loop_
_entity.id
_entity.type
_entity.pdbx_description
1 polymer ?
#
loop_
_entity_poly.entity_id
_entity_poly.type
_entity_poly.pdbx_seq_one_letter_code
_entity_poly.pdbx_strand_id
1 'polypeptide(L)'
;MTAAHPGIDLCPYVPPLPAHRVAPLPARRVAALPTRRGAALATFLLLALLPVLLSALPARAFETKARAAVVYDLTTNTVLLEKNADTPLPPASMSKLMTL
;
A
#
# COMPACT_ATOMS: atom_id res chain seq x y z
N MET A 1 78.51 35.62 -1.81
CA MET A 1 78.05 34.72 -2.88
C MET A 1 76.62 34.30 -2.55
N THR A 2 75.65 35.18 -2.84
CA THR A 2 74.66 35.03 -3.92
C THR A 2 73.85 33.73 -3.84
N ALA A 3 72.61 33.85 -3.35
CA ALA A 3 71.40 33.24 -3.92
C ALA A 3 70.26 33.30 -2.89
N ALA A 4 69.31 34.22 -3.06
CA ALA A 4 67.97 34.06 -2.49
C ALA A 4 66.99 34.71 -3.46
N HIS A 5 66.48 33.86 -4.35
CA HIS A 5 65.38 34.15 -5.25
C HIS A 5 64.20 34.79 -4.48
N PRO A 6 63.66 35.94 -4.90
CA PRO A 6 62.37 36.38 -4.42
C PRO A 6 61.29 35.58 -5.15
N GLY A 7 60.82 34.52 -4.49
CA GLY A 7 59.52 33.92 -4.79
C GLY A 7 58.44 34.90 -4.36
N ILE A 8 57.83 35.56 -5.34
CA ILE A 8 56.57 36.27 -5.15
C ILE A 8 55.64 35.78 -6.25
N ASP A 9 54.80 34.84 -5.81
CA ASP A 9 53.66 34.27 -6.49
C ASP A 9 52.87 35.32 -7.26
N LEU A 10 52.81 35.10 -8.58
CA LEU A 10 51.77 35.64 -9.44
C LEU A 10 50.44 34.98 -9.05
N CYS A 11 49.75 35.52 -8.05
CA CYS A 11 48.32 35.34 -7.93
C CYS A 11 47.64 36.29 -8.94
N PRO A 12 46.99 35.79 -10.00
CA PRO A 12 46.25 36.68 -10.90
C PRO A 12 45.07 37.29 -10.13
N TYR A 13 45.10 38.61 -9.99
CA TYR A 13 44.00 39.43 -9.50
C TYR A 13 42.78 39.20 -10.41
N VAL A 14 41.79 38.48 -9.90
CA VAL A 14 40.51 38.22 -10.58
C VAL A 14 39.62 39.46 -10.41
N PRO A 15 39.18 40.12 -11.51
CA PRO A 15 38.28 41.26 -11.41
C PRO A 15 36.86 40.81 -11.03
N PRO A 16 36.11 41.59 -10.22
CA PRO A 16 34.72 41.28 -9.90
C PRO A 16 33.82 41.50 -11.13
N LEU A 17 33.07 40.46 -11.52
CA LEU A 17 32.03 40.50 -12.54
C LEU A 17 30.94 41.52 -12.19
N PRO A 18 30.58 42.46 -13.08
CA PRO A 18 29.45 43.34 -12.86
C PRO A 18 28.14 42.67 -13.31
N ALA A 19 27.08 43.06 -12.61
CA ALA A 19 25.69 43.06 -13.04
C ALA A 19 25.05 41.72 -13.40
N HIS A 20 24.00 41.36 -12.66
CA HIS A 20 22.66 41.45 -13.22
C HIS A 20 21.60 41.19 -12.15
N ARG A 21 20.67 42.15 -12.08
CA ARG A 21 19.26 42.03 -11.71
C ARG A 21 18.87 40.78 -10.90
N VAL A 22 18.56 41.02 -9.63
CA VAL A 22 17.62 40.22 -8.84
C VAL A 22 16.30 40.13 -9.64
N ALA A 23 16.06 38.99 -10.28
CA ALA A 23 14.76 38.66 -10.83
C ALA A 23 13.89 38.09 -9.69
N PRO A 24 12.66 38.61 -9.48
CA PRO A 24 11.77 38.09 -8.45
C PRO A 24 11.33 36.67 -8.82
N LEU A 25 11.44 35.74 -7.87
CA LEU A 25 10.84 34.42 -7.98
C LEU A 25 9.36 34.58 -8.39
N PRO A 26 8.91 33.98 -9.51
CA PRO A 26 7.50 34.02 -9.86
C PRO A 26 6.74 33.18 -8.83
N ALA A 27 5.71 33.82 -8.27
CA ALA A 27 4.70 33.25 -7.41
C ALA A 27 4.36 31.80 -7.80
N ARG A 28 4.65 30.87 -6.89
CA ARG A 28 4.16 29.49 -6.91
C ARG A 28 2.64 29.57 -7.00
N ARG A 29 2.10 29.42 -8.22
CA ARG A 29 0.67 29.52 -8.51
C ARG A 29 -0.08 28.54 -7.63
N VAL A 30 -0.81 29.13 -6.69
CA VAL A 30 -1.76 28.50 -5.80
C VAL A 30 -2.81 27.78 -6.66
N ALA A 31 -2.96 26.50 -6.37
CA ALA A 31 -4.17 25.69 -6.52
C ALA A 31 -5.05 26.00 -7.75
N ALA A 32 -4.83 25.23 -8.82
CA ALA A 32 -5.96 24.84 -9.65
C ALA A 32 -6.87 23.96 -8.78
N LEU A 33 -7.81 24.58 -8.04
CA LEU A 33 -8.91 23.83 -7.45
C LEU A 33 -9.70 23.22 -8.61
N PRO A 34 -9.75 21.89 -8.77
CA PRO A 34 -10.60 21.31 -9.78
C PRO A 34 -12.04 21.64 -9.40
N THR A 35 -12.73 22.32 -10.32
CA THR A 35 -14.18 22.39 -10.49
C THR A 35 -14.98 21.70 -9.37
N ARG A 36 -15.47 22.49 -8.40
CA ARG A 36 -16.20 22.06 -7.20
C ARG A 36 -17.35 21.06 -7.45
N ARG A 37 -17.88 20.99 -8.69
CA ARG A 37 -18.90 20.03 -9.13
C ARG A 37 -18.31 18.75 -9.75
N GLY A 38 -17.23 18.88 -10.53
CA GLY A 38 -16.57 17.75 -11.20
C GLY A 38 -15.72 16.92 -10.24
N ALA A 39 -14.99 17.57 -9.33
CA ALA A 39 -14.24 16.89 -8.28
C ALA A 39 -15.16 16.15 -7.30
N ALA A 40 -16.32 16.72 -6.98
CA ALA A 40 -17.31 16.05 -6.12
C ALA A 40 -17.90 14.80 -6.80
N LEU A 41 -18.28 14.89 -8.09
CA LEU A 41 -18.78 13.74 -8.85
C LEU A 41 -17.70 12.67 -9.06
N ALA A 42 -16.47 13.07 -9.38
CA ALA A 42 -15.34 12.14 -9.52
C ALA A 42 -15.00 11.45 -8.18
N THR A 43 -15.06 12.19 -7.07
CA THR A 43 -14.86 11.62 -5.72
C THR A 43 -16.01 10.68 -5.35
N PHE A 44 -17.25 11.03 -5.69
CA PHE A 44 -18.42 10.19 -5.45
C PHE A 44 -18.36 8.89 -6.28
N LEU A 45 -17.96 8.99 -7.55
CA LEU A 45 -17.70 7.83 -8.40
C LEU A 45 -16.59 6.95 -7.84
N LEU A 46 -15.48 7.54 -7.40
CA LEU A 46 -14.37 6.80 -6.78
C LEU A 46 -14.84 6.07 -5.51
N LEU A 47 -15.61 6.75 -4.66
CA LEU A 47 -16.11 6.22 -3.39
C LEU A 47 -17.15 5.10 -3.61
N ALA A 48 -17.96 5.21 -4.66
CA ALA A 48 -18.93 4.19 -5.05
C ALA A 48 -18.28 2.98 -5.73
N LEU A 49 -17.22 3.18 -6.51
CA LEU A 49 -16.52 2.11 -7.23
C LEU A 49 -15.58 1.31 -6.33
N LEU A 50 -14.99 1.94 -5.30
CA LEU A 50 -14.06 1.31 -4.37
C LEU A 50 -14.61 0.02 -3.69
N PRO A 51 -15.81 -0.01 -3.08
CA PRO A 51 -16.33 -1.23 -2.45
C PRO A 51 -16.67 -2.33 -3.46
N VAL A 52 -17.03 -1.99 -4.69
CA VAL A 52 -17.28 -2.97 -5.76
C VAL A 52 -16.00 -3.68 -6.17
N LEU A 53 -14.86 -2.97 -6.20
CA LEU A 53 -13.56 -3.60 -6.45
C LEU A 53 -13.08 -4.45 -5.26
N LEU A 54 -13.45 -4.07 -4.03
CA LEU A 54 -13.04 -4.79 -2.81
C LEU A 54 -13.92 -6.01 -2.50
N SER A 55 -15.15 -6.10 -3.02
CA SER A 55 -16.05 -7.23 -2.76
C SER A 55 -15.60 -8.55 -3.40
N ALA A 56 -14.71 -8.48 -4.39
CA ALA A 56 -14.10 -9.64 -5.02
C ALA A 56 -12.96 -10.27 -4.21
N LEU A 57 -12.54 -9.67 -3.09
CA LEU A 57 -11.54 -10.29 -2.24
C LEU A 57 -12.13 -11.55 -1.59
N PRO A 58 -11.44 -12.71 -1.69
CA PRO A 58 -11.89 -13.90 -1.00
C PRO A 58 -11.99 -13.59 0.49
N ALA A 59 -13.15 -13.86 1.08
CA ALA A 59 -13.33 -13.80 2.52
C ALA A 59 -12.25 -14.67 3.18
N ARG A 60 -11.70 -14.21 4.31
CA ARG A 60 -10.71 -14.98 5.06
C ARG A 60 -11.30 -16.36 5.36
N ALA A 61 -10.70 -17.40 4.77
CA ALA A 61 -11.13 -18.77 4.99
C ALA A 61 -10.93 -19.13 6.47
N PHE A 62 -11.83 -19.95 7.02
CA PHE A 62 -11.70 -20.45 8.38
C PHE A 62 -10.50 -21.39 8.48
N GLU A 63 -9.53 -21.06 9.34
CA GLU A 63 -8.36 -21.90 9.60
C GLU A 63 -8.51 -22.64 10.93
N THR A 64 -8.11 -23.92 10.95
CA THR A 64 -8.11 -24.74 12.17
C THR A 64 -6.90 -25.65 12.25
N LYS A 65 -6.40 -25.88 13.47
CA LYS A 65 -5.33 -26.84 13.77
C LYS A 65 -5.79 -28.30 13.72
N ALA A 66 -7.10 -28.57 13.60
CA ALA A 66 -7.64 -29.92 13.54
C ALA A 66 -7.09 -30.71 12.34
N ARG A 67 -6.95 -32.04 12.50
CA ARG A 67 -6.52 -32.94 11.42
C ARG A 67 -7.59 -33.06 10.33
N ALA A 68 -8.85 -33.14 10.74
CA ALA A 68 -10.03 -33.06 9.88
C ALA A 68 -11.11 -32.20 10.55
N ALA A 69 -11.89 -31.48 9.75
CA ALA A 69 -12.99 -30.63 10.22
C ALA A 69 -14.00 -30.38 9.09
N VAL A 70 -15.29 -30.32 9.45
CA VAL A 70 -16.37 -29.87 8.57
C VAL A 70 -17.23 -28.88 9.34
N VAL A 71 -17.55 -27.74 8.73
CA VAL A 71 -18.51 -26.77 9.27
C VAL A 71 -19.66 -26.67 8.28
N TYR A 72 -20.86 -26.99 8.76
CA TYR A 72 -22.07 -27.04 7.96
C TYR A 72 -23.11 -26.09 8.55
N ASP A 73 -23.66 -25.20 7.73
CA ASP A 73 -24.81 -24.39 8.11
C ASP A 73 -26.10 -25.16 7.80
N LEU A 74 -26.79 -25.57 8.86
CA LEU A 74 -28.05 -26.31 8.80
C LEU A 74 -29.20 -25.49 8.20
N THR A 75 -29.13 -24.15 8.26
CA THR A 75 -30.20 -23.28 7.78
C THR A 75 -30.15 -23.14 6.26
N THR A 76 -28.94 -22.96 5.72
CA THR A 76 -28.72 -22.73 4.28
C THR A 76 -28.30 -24.00 3.55
N ASN A 77 -28.04 -25.09 4.28
CA ASN A 77 -27.50 -26.33 3.74
C ASN A 77 -26.19 -26.14 2.98
N THR A 78 -25.29 -25.33 3.53
CA THR A 78 -24.00 -25.02 2.90
C THR A 78 -22.83 -25.53 3.76
N VAL A 79 -21.78 -26.00 3.09
CA VAL A 79 -20.50 -26.33 3.74
C VAL A 79 -19.63 -25.07 3.73
N LEU A 80 -19.31 -24.57 4.92
CA LEU A 80 -18.50 -23.35 5.10
C LEU A 80 -17.01 -23.67 5.21
N LEU A 81 -16.69 -24.88 5.69
CA LEU A 81 -15.32 -25.36 5.82
C LEU A 81 -15.31 -26.86 5.59
N GLU A 82 -14.38 -27.33 4.76
CA GLU A 82 -14.11 -28.74 4.55
C GLU A 82 -12.60 -28.96 4.62
N LYS A 83 -12.16 -29.79 5.56
CA LYS A 83 -10.76 -30.13 5.75
C LYS A 83 -10.64 -31.62 6.00
N ASN A 84 -10.08 -32.36 5.04
CA ASN A 84 -9.86 -33.80 5.12
C ASN A 84 -11.13 -34.58 5.55
N ALA A 85 -12.30 -34.21 5.03
CA ALA A 85 -13.58 -34.77 5.43
C ALA A 85 -13.75 -36.24 4.98
N ASP A 86 -13.27 -36.57 3.79
CA ASP A 86 -13.37 -37.92 3.21
C ASP A 86 -12.25 -38.87 3.66
N THR A 87 -11.27 -38.36 4.43
CA THR A 87 -10.16 -39.16 4.92
C THR A 87 -10.65 -40.06 6.06
N PRO A 88 -10.55 -41.40 5.95
CA PRO A 88 -10.98 -42.28 7.02
C PRO A 88 -10.12 -42.06 8.26
N LEU A 89 -10.78 -41.72 9.37
CA LEU A 89 -10.16 -41.51 10.68
C LEU A 89 -10.82 -42.42 11.71
N PRO A 90 -10.06 -42.95 12.68
CA PRO A 90 -10.65 -43.78 13.73
C PRO A 90 -11.68 -42.95 14.53
N PRO A 91 -12.93 -43.41 14.65
CA PRO A 91 -13.94 -42.68 15.39
C PRO A 91 -13.68 -42.88 16.89
N ALA A 92 -13.28 -41.80 17.57
CA ALA A 92 -13.05 -41.82 19.01
C ALA A 92 -14.40 -41.80 19.75
N SER A 93 -14.67 -40.78 20.58
CA SER A 93 -15.98 -40.64 21.23
C SER A 93 -17.14 -40.39 20.25
N MET A 94 -16.88 -39.97 19.01
CA MET A 94 -17.92 -39.73 17.98
C MET A 94 -18.76 -40.97 17.67
N SER A 95 -18.21 -42.18 17.83
CA SER A 95 -18.99 -43.43 17.69
C SER A 95 -20.21 -43.47 18.59
N LYS A 96 -20.17 -42.77 19.74
CA LYS A 96 -21.32 -42.71 20.67
C LYS A 96 -22.54 -42.01 20.08
N LEU A 97 -22.36 -41.10 19.11
CA LEU A 97 -23.48 -40.44 18.44
C LEU A 97 -24.36 -41.43 17.68
N MET A 98 -23.81 -42.56 17.24
CA MET A 98 -24.55 -43.61 16.53
C MET A 98 -25.34 -44.52 17.46
N THR A 99 -25.10 -44.45 18.76
CA THR A 99 -25.73 -45.32 19.77
C THR A 99 -26.71 -44.60 20.69
N LEU A 100 -26.87 -43.28 20.53
CA LEU A 100 -27.84 -42.49 21.27
C LEU A 100 -29.28 -42.79 20.82
#